data_AF-A0A383B5P2-F1
#
_entry.id   AF-A0A383B5P2-F1
#
_cell.length_a   1.000
_cell.length_b   1.000
_cell.length_c   1.000
_cell.angle_alpha   90.00
_cell.angle_beta   90.00
_cell.angle_gamma   90.00
#
_symmetry.space_group_name_H-M   'P 1'
#
loop_
_entity.id
_entity.type
_entity.pdbx_description
1 polymer ?
#
loop_
_entity_poly.entity_id
_entity_poly.type
_entity_poly.pdbx_seq_one_letter_code
_entity_poly.pdbx_strand_id
1 'polypeptide(L)'
;MHNIFQKYYNYVLLFFLGLISMSSHGYDRVTGENFTSRSEVIAAHGMVASSHPLATQIGLGILKQGGSAVDAAIAVNAALGLMEPTGNGIGGDLFAIVWDAKTRKLYGLNASGPAPKKLS
;
A
#
# COMPACT_ATOMS: atom_id res chain seq x y z
N MET A 1 -58.80 -2.69 9.32
CA MET A 1 -57.87 -3.60 8.58
C MET A 1 -57.02 -2.90 7.53
N HIS A 2 -57.46 -1.80 6.90
CA HIS A 2 -56.72 -1.12 5.83
C HIS A 2 -55.36 -0.50 6.25
N ASN A 3 -55.30 0.17 7.42
CA ASN A 3 -54.06 0.81 7.91
C ASN A 3 -52.91 -0.15 8.26
N ILE A 4 -53.22 -1.40 8.58
CA ILE A 4 -52.20 -2.40 8.93
C ILE A 4 -51.48 -2.87 7.67
N PHE A 5 -52.23 -3.13 6.59
CA PHE A 5 -51.68 -3.53 5.29
C PHE A 5 -50.79 -2.43 4.68
N GLN A 6 -51.22 -1.17 4.78
CA GLN A 6 -50.43 0.00 4.34
C GLN A 6 -49.08 0.10 5.06
N LYS A 7 -49.05 -0.22 6.35
CA LYS A 7 -47.84 -0.16 7.19
C LYS A 7 -46.82 -1.22 6.78
N TYR A 8 -47.27 -2.45 6.50
CA TYR A 8 -46.41 -3.52 5.98
C TYR A 8 -45.85 -3.19 4.59
N TYR A 9 -46.68 -2.64 3.69
CA TYR A 9 -46.22 -2.19 2.38
C TYR A 9 -45.11 -1.15 2.49
N ASN A 10 -45.25 -0.16 3.39
CA ASN A 10 -44.21 0.84 3.61
C ASN A 10 -42.92 0.25 4.19
N TYR A 11 -42.99 -0.73 5.10
CA TYR A 11 -41.79 -1.40 5.60
C TYR A 11 -41.10 -2.25 4.52
N VAL A 12 -41.87 -2.97 3.71
CA VAL A 12 -41.33 -3.73 2.57
C VAL A 12 -40.70 -2.77 1.55
N LEU A 13 -41.35 -1.66 1.25
CA LEU A 13 -40.82 -0.64 0.34
C LEU A 13 -39.53 0.00 0.89
N LEU A 14 -39.48 0.33 2.18
CA LEU A 14 -38.28 0.85 2.86
C LEU A 14 -37.13 -0.18 2.86
N PHE A 15 -37.45 -1.46 3.04
CA PHE A 15 -36.47 -2.55 2.98
C PHE A 15 -35.88 -2.68 1.55
N PHE A 16 -36.73 -2.63 0.52
CA PHE A 16 -36.27 -2.65 -0.87
C PHE A 16 -35.50 -1.38 -1.28
N LEU A 17 -35.88 -0.20 -0.77
CA LEU A 17 -35.11 1.05 -0.96
C LEU A 17 -33.72 0.97 -0.30
N GLY A 18 -33.61 0.36 0.88
CA GLY A 18 -32.32 0.19 1.57
C GLY A 18 -31.34 -0.73 0.83
N LEU A 19 -31.85 -1.72 0.08
CA LEU A 19 -31.01 -2.64 -0.72
C LEU A 19 -30.35 -1.95 -1.94
N ILE A 20 -30.93 -0.85 -2.45
CA ILE A 20 -30.40 -0.13 -3.63
C ILE A 20 -29.13 0.67 -3.27
N SER A 21 -28.87 0.97 -2.00
CA SER A 21 -27.75 1.81 -1.56
C SER A 21 -26.42 1.06 -1.36
N MET A 22 -26.34 -0.26 -1.57
CA MET A 22 -25.11 -1.04 -1.36
C MET A 22 -24.24 -1.22 -2.61
N SER A 23 -24.21 -0.24 -3.50
CA SER A 23 -23.28 -0.24 -4.65
C SER A 23 -21.91 0.26 -4.20
N SER A 24 -20.98 -0.67 -3.93
CA SER A 24 -19.58 -0.38 -3.64
C SER A 24 -18.89 0.25 -4.86
N HIS A 25 -18.79 1.57 -4.90
CA HIS A 25 -18.05 2.28 -5.94
C HIS A 25 -16.56 2.30 -5.55
N GLY A 26 -15.70 1.72 -6.38
CA GLY A 26 -14.25 1.86 -6.22
C GLY A 26 -13.87 3.33 -6.30
N TYR A 27 -13.37 3.89 -5.19
CA TYR A 27 -13.25 5.33 -4.98
C TYR A 27 -12.29 6.09 -5.91
N ASP A 28 -11.56 5.43 -6.82
CA ASP A 28 -10.60 6.08 -7.73
C ASP A 28 -10.10 5.12 -8.85
N ARG A 29 -10.97 4.68 -9.79
CA ARG A 29 -10.55 3.87 -10.96
C ARG A 29 -11.42 4.07 -12.21
N VAL A 30 -10.82 3.82 -13.39
CA VAL A 30 -11.50 3.76 -14.70
C VAL A 30 -11.63 2.31 -15.23
N THR A 31 -10.76 1.40 -14.77
CA THR A 31 -10.66 -0.01 -15.22
C THR A 31 -10.30 -0.95 -14.04
N GLY A 32 -10.52 -2.26 -14.20
CA GLY A 32 -10.11 -3.31 -13.26
C GLY A 32 -11.23 -3.89 -12.39
N GLU A 33 -10.87 -4.71 -11.40
CA GLU A 33 -11.83 -5.38 -10.50
C GLU A 33 -12.46 -4.42 -9.48
N ASN A 34 -13.79 -4.54 -9.29
CA ASN A 34 -14.59 -3.59 -8.49
C ASN A 34 -14.20 -3.51 -7.00
N PHE A 35 -13.54 -4.53 -6.44
CA PHE A 35 -13.20 -4.59 -5.01
C PHE A 35 -11.86 -3.94 -4.64
N THR A 36 -11.03 -3.57 -5.61
CA THR A 36 -9.73 -2.93 -5.32
C THR A 36 -9.96 -1.45 -4.95
N SER A 37 -8.94 -0.66 -4.56
CA SER A 37 -9.11 0.80 -4.29
C SER A 37 -8.34 1.76 -5.23
N ARG A 38 -7.41 1.23 -6.04
CA ARG A 38 -6.63 1.95 -7.07
C ARG A 38 -6.49 1.10 -8.33
N SER A 39 -6.22 1.72 -9.47
CA SER A 39 -5.85 1.02 -10.71
C SER A 39 -4.43 0.46 -10.64
N GLU A 40 -4.20 -0.68 -11.28
CA GLU A 40 -2.87 -1.20 -11.54
C GLU A 40 -2.04 -0.21 -12.38
N VAL A 41 -0.76 -0.11 -12.08
CA VAL A 41 0.17 0.74 -12.82
C VAL A 41 1.13 -0.16 -13.58
N ILE A 42 1.28 0.10 -14.89
CA ILE A 42 2.24 -0.59 -15.76
C ILE A 42 3.30 0.43 -16.17
N ALA A 43 4.57 0.07 -16.01
CA ALA A 43 5.69 0.95 -16.33
C ALA A 43 6.83 0.19 -17.02
N ALA A 44 7.41 0.79 -18.07
CA ALA A 44 8.46 0.16 -18.87
C ALA A 44 9.87 0.26 -18.25
N HIS A 45 10.12 1.29 -17.42
CA HIS A 45 11.48 1.64 -16.98
C HIS A 45 11.71 1.49 -15.48
N GLY A 46 10.65 1.37 -14.68
CA GLY A 46 10.77 1.23 -13.22
C GLY A 46 9.46 1.47 -12.51
N MET A 47 9.35 0.92 -11.30
CA MET A 47 8.20 1.05 -10.41
C MET A 47 8.69 1.24 -8.98
N VAL A 48 7.99 2.06 -8.21
CA VAL A 48 8.20 2.21 -6.76
C VAL A 48 6.84 2.14 -6.09
N ALA A 49 6.76 1.40 -5.00
CA ALA A 49 5.59 1.34 -4.14
C ALA A 49 6.04 1.47 -2.68
N SER A 50 5.38 2.35 -1.92
CA SER A 50 5.60 2.54 -0.49
C SER A 50 4.29 2.90 0.20
N SER A 51 4.28 2.86 1.53
CA SER A 51 3.16 3.23 2.38
C SER A 51 2.79 4.71 2.30
N HIS A 52 3.76 5.60 2.05
CA HIS A 52 3.52 7.03 1.87
C HIS A 52 3.77 7.51 0.42
N PRO A 53 2.81 8.22 -0.23
CA PRO A 53 2.97 8.68 -1.63
C PRO A 53 4.15 9.61 -1.87
N LEU A 54 4.53 10.46 -0.91
CA LEU A 54 5.71 11.33 -1.05
C LEU A 54 7.02 10.52 -1.08
N ALA A 55 7.11 9.45 -0.28
CA ALA A 55 8.26 8.55 -0.33
C ALA A 55 8.33 7.82 -1.68
N THR A 56 7.18 7.37 -2.23
CA THR A 56 7.12 6.80 -3.58
C THR A 56 7.65 7.79 -4.63
N GLN A 57 7.25 9.07 -4.55
CA GLN A 57 7.74 10.10 -5.47
C GLN A 57 9.25 10.33 -5.36
N ILE A 58 9.81 10.29 -4.15
CA ILE A 58 11.26 10.38 -3.93
C ILE A 58 11.98 9.22 -4.63
N GLY A 59 11.52 7.99 -4.41
CA GLY A 59 12.10 6.81 -5.08
C GLY A 59 12.01 6.89 -6.61
N LEU A 60 10.86 7.33 -7.15
CA LEU A 60 10.70 7.56 -8.59
C LEU A 60 11.67 8.64 -9.09
N GLY A 61 11.93 9.68 -8.29
CA GLY A 61 12.93 10.71 -8.59
C GLY A 61 14.34 10.13 -8.71
N ILE A 62 14.73 9.20 -7.84
CA ILE A 62 16.02 8.50 -7.91
C ILE A 62 16.12 7.64 -9.16
N LEU A 63 15.09 6.85 -9.48
CA LEU A 63 15.07 6.05 -10.71
C LEU A 63 15.17 6.91 -11.97
N LYS A 64 14.46 8.05 -12.01
CA LYS A 64 14.52 9.01 -13.13
C LYS A 64 15.89 9.65 -13.30
N GLN A 65 16.68 9.75 -12.22
CA GLN A 65 18.07 10.23 -12.25
C GLN A 65 19.07 9.13 -12.66
N GLY A 66 18.60 7.94 -13.00
CA GLY A 66 19.45 6.80 -13.39
C GLY A 66 19.97 5.98 -12.21
N GLY A 67 19.44 6.19 -11.01
CA GLY A 67 19.74 5.36 -9.84
C GLY A 67 19.19 3.94 -9.98
N SER A 68 19.77 3.01 -9.22
CA SER A 68 19.31 1.62 -9.16
C SER A 68 18.05 1.46 -8.28
N ALA A 69 17.43 0.28 -8.35
CA ALA A 69 16.33 -0.07 -7.45
C ALA A 69 16.75 -0.03 -5.95
N VAL A 70 18.02 -0.33 -5.66
CA VAL A 70 18.57 -0.26 -4.30
C VAL A 70 18.74 1.20 -3.85
N ASP A 71 19.25 2.08 -4.72
CA ASP A 71 19.38 3.51 -4.42
C ASP A 71 18.01 4.14 -4.14
N ALA A 72 17.01 3.79 -4.96
CA ALA A 72 15.63 4.23 -4.75
C ALA A 72 15.06 3.72 -3.41
N ALA A 73 15.29 2.45 -3.06
CA ALA A 73 14.83 1.88 -1.80
C ALA A 73 15.50 2.55 -0.57
N ILE A 74 16.78 2.88 -0.65
CA ILE A 74 17.49 3.62 0.42
C ILE A 74 16.87 5.00 0.62
N ALA A 75 16.63 5.74 -0.47
CA ALA A 75 16.02 7.07 -0.41
C ALA A 75 14.58 7.03 0.13
N VAL A 76 13.79 6.03 -0.29
CA VAL A 76 12.44 5.78 0.22
C VAL A 76 12.48 5.50 1.73
N ASN A 77 13.35 4.59 2.19
CA ASN A 77 13.45 4.25 3.62
C ASN A 77 13.86 5.46 4.47
N ALA A 78 14.81 6.26 3.99
CA ALA A 78 15.22 7.49 4.66
C ALA A 78 14.07 8.49 4.80
N ALA A 79 13.27 8.66 3.75
CA ALA A 79 12.10 9.54 3.77
C ALA A 79 11.00 9.00 4.72
N LEU A 80 10.73 7.69 4.67
CA LEU A 80 9.78 7.04 5.57
C LEU A 80 10.18 7.21 7.04
N GLY A 81 11.49 7.21 7.36
CA GLY A 81 11.99 7.47 8.73
C GLY A 81 11.42 8.74 9.37
N LEU A 82 11.14 9.75 8.56
CA LEU A 82 10.50 10.99 8.98
C LEU A 82 8.96 10.92 8.87
N MET A 83 8.46 10.34 7.79
CA MET A 83 7.05 10.40 7.40
C MET A 83 6.18 9.35 8.13
N GLU A 84 6.77 8.25 8.57
CA GLU A 84 6.13 7.12 9.26
C GLU A 84 6.94 6.69 10.51
N PRO A 85 7.22 7.63 11.44
CA PRO A 85 8.21 7.43 12.52
C PRO A 85 7.79 6.39 13.56
N THR A 86 6.53 5.95 13.57
CA THR A 86 6.03 4.90 14.46
C THR A 86 6.22 3.50 13.88
N GLY A 87 6.42 3.39 12.57
CA GLY A 87 6.53 2.12 11.84
C GLY A 87 7.93 1.83 11.30
N ASN A 88 8.78 2.84 11.11
CA ASN A 88 10.16 2.65 10.70
C ASN A 88 11.11 3.67 11.35
N GLY A 89 12.42 3.47 11.17
CA GLY A 89 13.45 4.42 11.59
C GLY A 89 14.84 3.81 11.59
N ILE A 90 15.87 4.65 11.71
CA ILE A 90 17.28 4.22 11.73
C ILE A 90 17.64 3.35 12.94
N GLY A 91 16.89 3.46 14.04
CA GLY A 91 17.08 2.65 15.25
C GLY A 91 16.33 1.32 15.23
N GLY A 92 15.63 0.99 14.14
CA GLY A 92 14.91 -0.27 13.98
C GLY A 92 15.73 -1.34 13.26
N ASP A 93 15.02 -2.35 12.77
CA ASP A 93 15.58 -3.46 12.01
C ASP A 93 15.26 -3.32 10.52
N LEU A 94 16.04 -3.98 9.67
CA LEU A 94 15.77 -4.08 8.24
C LEU A 94 15.98 -5.50 7.73
N PHE A 95 15.03 -5.94 6.91
CA PHE A 95 15.15 -7.16 6.12
C PHE A 95 14.91 -6.80 4.67
N ALA A 96 15.83 -7.21 3.79
CA ALA A 96 15.70 -6.92 2.36
C ALA A 96 15.94 -8.17 1.53
N ILE A 97 15.16 -8.30 0.46
CA ILE A 97 15.36 -9.29 -0.58
C ILE A 97 15.75 -8.54 -1.84
N VAL A 98 16.93 -8.82 -2.36
CA VAL A 98 17.50 -8.12 -3.51
C VAL A 98 17.83 -9.13 -4.59
N TRP A 99 17.21 -8.96 -5.75
CA TRP A 99 17.58 -9.69 -6.96
C TRP A 99 18.63 -8.90 -7.74
N ASP A 100 19.81 -9.48 -7.93
CA ASP A 100 20.82 -8.92 -8.82
C ASP A 100 20.66 -9.52 -10.22
N ALA A 101 20.19 -8.71 -11.16
CA ALA A 101 20.00 -9.12 -12.55
C ALA A 101 21.31 -9.48 -13.25
N LYS A 102 22.46 -8.91 -12.84
CA LYS A 102 23.77 -9.18 -13.47
C LYS A 102 24.26 -10.58 -13.10
N THR A 103 24.23 -10.91 -11.81
CA THR A 103 24.68 -12.23 -11.33
C THR A 103 23.58 -13.28 -11.35
N ARG A 104 22.32 -12.89 -11.58
CA ARG A 104 21.12 -13.76 -11.50
C ARG A 104 21.03 -14.49 -10.16
N LYS A 105 21.33 -13.77 -9.09
CA LYS A 105 21.30 -14.30 -7.73
C LYS A 105 20.34 -13.50 -6.87
N LEU A 106 19.67 -14.23 -5.98
CA LEU A 106 18.85 -13.68 -4.94
C LEU A 106 19.68 -13.53 -3.67
N TYR A 107 19.68 -12.34 -3.10
CA TYR A 107 20.32 -12.03 -1.83
C TYR A 107 19.26 -11.70 -0.79
N GLY A 108 19.43 -12.25 0.42
CA GLY A 108 18.71 -11.83 1.61
C GLY A 108 19.65 -11.07 2.53
N LEU A 109 19.24 -9.88 2.95
CA LEU A 109 19.92 -9.11 3.99
C LEU A 109 19.09 -9.18 5.26
N ASN A 110 19.69 -9.73 6.31
CA ASN A 110 19.21 -9.58 7.68
C ASN A 110 20.06 -8.50 8.37
N ALA A 111 19.45 -7.36 8.66
CA ALA A 111 20.04 -6.26 9.40
C ALA A 111 19.26 -6.00 10.71
N SER A 112 18.76 -7.05 11.36
CA SER A 112 18.20 -6.95 12.71
C SER A 112 19.29 -6.76 13.77
N GLY A 113 19.07 -5.88 14.73
CA GLY A 113 19.98 -5.62 15.84
C GLY A 113 20.04 -6.79 16.82
N PRO A 114 21.25 -7.18 17.30
CA PRO A 114 21.38 -8.20 18.35
C PRO A 114 20.96 -7.63 19.72
N ALA A 115 20.55 -8.51 20.62
CA ALA A 115 20.34 -8.16 22.02
C ALA A 115 21.63 -7.60 22.66
N PRO A 116 21.54 -6.59 23.55
CA PRO A 116 22.71 -6.09 24.27
C PRO A 116 23.37 -7.18 25.11
N LYS A 117 24.72 -7.24 25.10
CA LYS A 117 25.49 -8.26 25.84
C LYS A 117 25.25 -8.30 27.35
N LYS A 118 24.73 -7.22 27.94
CA LYS A 118 24.49 -7.08 29.38
C LYS A 118 23.02 -7.25 29.77
N LEU A 119 22.18 -7.76 28.87
CA LEU A 119 20.80 -8.09 29.20
C LEU A 119 20.80 -9.45 29.92
N SER A 120 20.73 -9.43 31.26
CA SER A 120 20.62 -10.61 32.13
C SER A 120 19.63 -10.34 33.26
#